data_AF-A0N9N8-F1
#
_entry.id   AF-A0N9N8-F1
#
_cell.length_a   1.000
_cell.length_b   1.000
_cell.length_c   1.000
_cell.angle_alpha   90.00
_cell.angle_beta   90.00
_cell.angle_gamma   90.00
#
_symmetry.space_group_name_H-M   'P 1'
#
loop_
_entity.id
_entity.type
_entity.pdbx_description
1 polymer ?
#
loop_
_entity_poly.entity_id
_entity_poly.type
_entity_poly.pdbx_seq_one_letter_code
_entity_poly.pdbx_strand_id
1 'polypeptide(L)' 'GGGLVQPGGSLRLSCPTSGFTFTDYYMSWVRQPPGKALEWLGFIRKKANGYTAEYSASVP' A
#
# COMPACT_ATOMS: atom_id res chain seq x y z
N GLY A 1 -1.59 9.67 -4.47
CA GLY A 1 -1.89 8.75 -5.57
C GLY A 1 -1.04 9.11 -6.78
N GLY A 2 -0.54 8.12 -7.51
CA GLY A 2 0.43 8.30 -8.60
C GLY A 2 -0.23 8.29 -9.99
N GLY A 3 0.38 8.98 -10.96
CA GLY A 3 -0.14 9.15 -12.31
C GLY A 3 0.17 7.99 -13.26
N LEU A 4 -0.13 8.19 -14.55
CA LEU A 4 0.21 7.25 -15.62
C LEU A 4 1.74 7.18 -15.79
N VAL A 5 2.28 5.96 -15.86
CA VAL A 5 3.70 5.71 -16.12
C VAL A 5 3.84 4.75 -17.31
N GLN A 6 4.98 4.83 -18.00
CA GLN A 6 5.30 3.87 -19.06
C GLN A 6 5.49 2.46 -18.47
N PRO A 7 5.20 1.39 -19.23
CA PRO A 7 5.53 0.02 -18.83
C PRO A 7 7.01 -0.11 -18.44
N GLY A 8 7.28 -0.81 -17.34
CA GLY A 8 8.64 -0.93 -16.77
C GLY A 8 9.11 0.28 -15.94
N GLY A 9 8.35 1.37 -15.92
CA GLY A 9 8.57 2.50 -15.03
C GLY A 9 8.16 2.21 -13.59
N SER A 10 8.69 3.00 -12.66
CA SER A 10 8.31 2.94 -11.24
C SER A 10 7.36 4.08 -10.88
N LEU A 11 6.40 3.79 -9.99
CA LEU A 11 5.48 4.78 -9.44
C LEU A 11 5.60 4.81 -7.92
N ARG A 12 5.54 6.02 -7.34
CA ARG A 12 5.45 6.21 -5.89
C ARG A 12 4.03 6.65 -5.51
N LEU A 13 3.42 5.89 -4.61
CA LEU A 13 2.13 6.24 -4.01
C LEU A 13 2.34 6.94 -2.67
N SER A 14 1.41 7.83 -2.31
CA SER A 14 1.33 8.53 -1.04
C SER A 14 -0.10 8.51 -0.53
N CYS A 15 -0.27 8.31 0.78
CA CYS A 15 -1.54 8.28 1.49
C CYS A 15 -1.35 9.06 2.81
N PRO A 16 -1.68 10.35 2.88
CA PRO A 16 -1.68 11.09 4.13
C PRO A 16 -2.92 10.76 4.97
N THR A 17 -2.79 10.73 6.29
CA THR A 17 -3.91 10.53 7.23
C THR A 17 -4.29 11.86 7.89
N SER A 18 -5.54 11.95 8.34
CA SER A 18 -6.04 13.07 9.16
C SER A 18 -6.83 12.50 10.34
N GLY A 19 -6.75 13.15 11.50
CA GLY A 19 -7.46 12.72 12.71
C GLY A 19 -6.83 11.55 13.48
N PHE A 20 -5.74 10.95 12.97
CA PHE A 20 -4.98 9.90 13.67
C PHE A 20 -3.55 9.78 13.14
N THR A 21 -2.69 9.12 13.91
CA THR A 21 -1.29 8.84 13.57
C THR A 21 -1.09 7.39 13.13
N PHE A 22 -0.19 7.19 12.17
CA PHE A 22 0.25 5.85 11.73
C PHE A 22 0.95 5.03 12.82
N THR A 23 1.32 5.65 13.94
CA THR A 23 1.93 4.96 15.07
C THR A 23 0.97 3.98 15.73
N ASP A 24 -0.33 4.25 15.61
CA ASP A 24 -1.39 3.60 16.40
C ASP A 24 -2.18 2.58 15.56
N TYR A 25 -2.12 2.71 14.24
CA TYR A 25 -2.86 1.89 13.27
C TYR A 25 -1.93 1.32 12.20
N TYR A 26 -2.26 0.12 11.73
CA TYR A 26 -1.60 -0.43 10.54
C TYR A 26 -2.13 0.29 9.29
N MET A 27 -1.32 0.29 8.22
CA MET A 27 -1.73 0.81 6.91
C MET A 27 -1.60 -0.28 5.86
N SER A 28 -2.68 -0.54 5.12
CA SER A 28 -2.71 -1.54 4.05
C SER A 28 -2.79 -0.88 2.68
N TRP A 29 -2.07 -1.44 1.72
CA TRP A 29 -2.14 -1.08 0.31
C TRP A 29 -2.88 -2.18 -0.45
N VAL A 30 -3.89 -1.77 -1.22
CA VAL A 30 -4.69 -2.67 -2.07
C VAL A 30 -4.78 -2.08 -3.47
N ARG A 31 -4.94 -2.93 -4.48
CA ARG A 31 -5.35 -2.52 -5.82
C ARG A 31 -6.65 -3.22 -6.21
N GLN A 32 -7.41 -2.58 -7.08
CA GLN A 32 -8.60 -3.18 -7.67
C GLN A 32 -8.54 -3.02 -9.19
N PRO A 33 -8.24 -4.10 -9.92
CA PRO A 33 -8.41 -4.06 -11.37
C PRO A 33 -9.88 -3.87 -11.74
N PRO A 34 -10.20 -3.20 -12.86
CA PRO A 34 -11.57 -3.06 -13.33
C PRO A 34 -12.29 -4.41 -13.41
N GLY A 35 -13.46 -4.51 -12.78
CA GLY A 35 -14.27 -5.74 -12.76
C GLY A 35 -13.73 -6.89 -11.89
N LYS A 36 -12.68 -6.67 -11.07
CA LYS A 36 -12.11 -7.68 -10.18
C LYS A 36 -12.28 -7.33 -8.69
N ALA A 37 -12.06 -8.33 -7.84
CA ALA A 37 -12.00 -8.16 -6.40
C ALA A 37 -10.75 -7.34 -5.97
N LEU A 38 -10.74 -6.89 -4.71
CA LEU A 38 -9.58 -6.25 -4.13
C LEU A 38 -8.42 -7.23 -4.02
N GLU A 39 -7.26 -6.80 -4.49
CA GLU A 39 -6.00 -7.52 -4.35
C GLU A 39 -5.13 -6.79 -3.33
N TRP A 40 -4.65 -7.52 -2.34
CA TRP A 40 -3.74 -6.98 -1.32
C TRP A 40 -2.32 -6.89 -1.86
N LEU A 41 -1.67 -5.75 -1.67
CA LEU A 41 -0.29 -5.49 -2.13
C LEU A 41 0.73 -5.55 -0.99
N GLY A 42 0.31 -5.17 0.20
CA GLY A 42 1.21 -5.09 1.35
C GLY A 42 0.60 -4.31 2.50
N PHE A 43 1.29 -4.32 3.62
CA PHE A 43 0.93 -3.48 4.76
C PHE A 43 2.14 -3.08 5.58
N ILE A 44 1.98 -2.01 6.35
CA ILE A 44 2.94 -1.50 7.32
C ILE A 44 2.31 -1.65 8.70
N ARG A 45 3.01 -2.34 9.59
CA ARG A 45 2.57 -2.52 10.97
C ARG A 45 2.72 -1.23 11.77
N LYS A 46 1.93 -1.11 12.84
CA LYS A 46 2.03 -0.01 13.80
C LYS A 46 3.29 -0.11 14.67
N LYS A 47 3.59 0.93 15.45
CA LYS A 47 4.84 1.04 16.25
C LYS A 47 5.08 -0.14 17.17
N ALA A 48 4.03 -0.59 17.86
CA ALA A 48 4.11 -1.70 18.81
C ALA A 48 4.57 -3.02 18.18
N ASN A 49 4.53 -3.12 16.85
CA ASN A 49 4.95 -4.27 16.08
C ASN A 49 6.21 -3.97 15.23
N GLY A 50 6.99 -2.96 15.60
CA GLY A 50 8.30 -2.69 15.01
C GLY A 50 8.28 -2.03 13.63
N TYR A 51 7.14 -1.46 13.20
CA TYR A 51 6.98 -0.83 11.88
C TYR A 51 7.40 -1.70 10.69
N THR A 52 7.31 -3.03 10.83
CA THR A 52 7.68 -3.92 9.75
C THR A 52 6.71 -3.78 8.57
N ALA A 53 7.25 -3.94 7.37
CA ALA A 53 6.48 -3.98 6.13
C ALA A 53 6.45 -5.41 5.59
N GLU A 54 5.28 -5.84 5.13
CA GLU A 54 5.10 -7.12 4.45
C GLU A 54 4.42 -6.86 3.10
N TYR A 55 4.83 -7.61 2.09
CA TYR A 55 4.40 -7.43 0.69
C TYR A 55 3.81 -8.72 0.15
N SER A 56 2.86 -8.59 -0.77
CA SER A 56 2.35 -9.73 -1.54
C SER A 56 3.43 -10.26 -2.48
N ALA A 57 3.26 -11.50 -2.93
CA ALA A 57 4.05 -12.01 -4.04
C ALA A 57 3.86 -11.12 -5.27
N SER A 58 4.94 -10.88 -6.00
CA SER A 58 4.87 -10.23 -7.31
C SER A 58 4.14 -11.13 -8.29
N VAL A 59 3.16 -10.57 -8.97
CA VAL A 59 2.51 -11.24 -10.10
C VAL A 59 3.37 -10.97 -11.34
N PRO A 60 3.64 -11.98 -12.19
CA PRO A 60 4.36 -11.79 -13.45
C PRO A 60 3.72 -10.76 -14.38
#